data_AF-A0A2E8KFA8-F1
#
_entry.id   AF-A0A2E8KFA8-F1
#
_cell.length_a   1.000
_cell.length_b   1.000
_cell.length_c   1.000
_cell.angle_alpha   90.00
_cell.angle_beta   90.00
_cell.angle_gamma   90.00
#
_symmetry.space_group_name_H-M   'P 1'
#
loop_
_entity.id
_entity.type
_entity.pdbx_description
1 polymer ?
#
loop_
_entity_poly.entity_id
_entity_poly.type
_entity_poly.pdbx_seq_one_letter_code
_entity_poly.pdbx_strand_id
1 'polypeptide(L)'
;MQSTMLLGKTLMKTQRWFFLALLAISCSSTVFAVGETSVKKGRYEVLYSVFNTTFLEPETAKAIGVKRAKNLALINISLREYLVDGTSIPVGAKKINATWFNLLHKNKMVFKEVKEPDAIYYLAKFKISNDNEKIIIEAYVTPEGSDAPIKVKFQHHFYLN
;
A
#
# COMPACT_ATOMS: atom_id res chain seq x y z
N MET A 1 -19.81 -52.81 60.35
CA MET A 1 -18.42 -53.03 59.90
C MET A 1 -18.42 -52.69 58.40
N GLN A 2 -18.01 -51.54 57.86
CA GLN A 2 -17.19 -50.37 58.23
C GLN A 2 -18.08 -49.09 58.15
N SER A 3 -18.11 -48.14 59.09
CA SER A 3 -17.11 -47.12 59.43
C SER A 3 -16.79 -46.13 58.29
N THR A 4 -17.53 -45.01 58.28
CA THR A 4 -17.04 -43.62 58.23
C THR A 4 -15.90 -43.24 57.27
N MET A 5 -16.23 -42.51 56.20
CA MET A 5 -15.48 -41.43 55.53
C MET A 5 -16.25 -41.21 54.21
N LEU A 6 -16.91 -40.08 53.95
CA LEU A 6 -16.27 -38.82 53.55
C LEU A 6 -17.32 -37.71 53.69
N LEU A 7 -17.35 -37.08 54.87
CA LEU A 7 -17.88 -35.73 55.03
C LEU A 7 -16.90 -34.78 54.33
N GLY A 8 -17.40 -33.87 53.47
CA GLY A 8 -16.65 -32.65 53.14
C GLY A 8 -16.21 -32.43 51.68
N LYS A 9 -17.09 -32.58 50.68
CA LYS A 9 -16.84 -32.06 49.32
C LYS A 9 -18.07 -31.42 48.65
N THR A 10 -18.92 -30.77 49.42
CA THR A 10 -20.11 -30.05 48.90
C THR A 10 -20.18 -28.60 49.38
N LEU A 11 -19.04 -27.95 49.51
CA LEU A 11 -18.95 -26.51 49.71
C LEU A 11 -17.67 -26.03 49.01
N MET A 12 -17.74 -24.97 48.20
CA MET A 12 -16.68 -24.45 47.30
C MET A 12 -16.63 -25.06 45.89
N LYS A 13 -17.72 -24.94 45.12
CA LYS A 13 -17.62 -25.01 43.64
C LYS A 13 -18.51 -24.02 42.89
N THR A 14 -18.98 -22.96 43.55
CA THR A 14 -19.85 -21.93 42.96
C THR A 14 -19.20 -20.54 42.89
N GLN A 15 -17.92 -20.44 43.24
CA GLN A 15 -17.20 -19.16 43.29
C GLN A 15 -15.97 -19.19 42.37
N ARG A 16 -16.17 -19.68 41.14
CA ARG A 16 -15.15 -19.67 40.08
C ARG A 16 -15.75 -19.49 38.70
N TRP A 17 -16.89 -18.80 38.63
CA TRP A 17 -17.62 -18.51 37.39
C TRP A 17 -17.86 -17.00 37.20
N PHE A 18 -17.31 -16.15 38.09
CA PHE A 18 -17.50 -14.69 38.06
C PHE A 18 -16.25 -13.88 37.68
N PHE A 19 -15.19 -14.54 37.18
CA PHE A 19 -13.94 -13.88 36.73
C PHE A 19 -13.53 -14.27 35.30
N LEU A 20 -14.51 -14.52 34.42
CA LEU A 20 -14.25 -14.85 33.01
C LEU A 20 -15.14 -14.08 32.03
N ALA A 21 -15.53 -12.84 32.39
CA ALA A 21 -16.41 -12.02 31.56
C ALA A 21 -15.82 -10.64 31.19
N LEU A 22 -14.54 -10.35 31.47
CA LEU A 22 -14.01 -9.01 31.26
C LEU A 22 -12.56 -8.98 30.74
N LEU A 23 -12.27 -9.71 29.66
CA LEU A 23 -11.10 -9.39 28.82
C LEU A 23 -11.25 -9.95 27.40
N ALA A 24 -12.33 -9.56 26.72
CA ALA A 24 -12.51 -9.80 25.29
C ALA A 24 -12.74 -8.48 24.54
N ILE A 25 -12.02 -7.42 24.94
CA ILE A 25 -11.82 -6.25 24.08
C ILE A 25 -10.46 -6.46 23.40
N SER A 26 -10.40 -7.48 22.55
CA SER A 26 -9.27 -7.61 21.63
C SER A 26 -9.43 -6.53 20.57
N CYS A 27 -8.52 -5.56 20.67
CA CYS A 27 -8.24 -4.50 19.72
C CYS A 27 -8.48 -4.95 18.27
N SER A 28 -9.60 -4.53 17.68
CA SER A 28 -9.75 -4.52 16.23
C SER A 28 -8.79 -3.44 15.73
N SER A 29 -7.55 -3.80 15.43
CA SER A 29 -6.65 -2.93 14.69
C SER A 29 -7.30 -2.70 13.32
N THR A 30 -7.92 -1.53 13.14
CA THR A 30 -8.34 -1.08 11.82
C THR A 30 -7.07 -0.83 11.02
N VAL A 31 -6.68 -1.81 10.21
CA VAL A 31 -5.65 -1.60 9.19
C VAL A 31 -6.22 -0.58 8.23
N PHE A 32 -5.71 0.66 8.28
CA PHE A 32 -5.94 1.63 7.22
C PHE A 32 -5.25 1.09 5.97
N ALA A 33 -6.02 0.47 5.07
CA ALA A 33 -5.52 0.09 3.75
C ALA A 33 -5.18 1.38 2.99
N VAL A 34 -3.90 1.74 2.94
CA VAL A 34 -3.39 2.75 2.01
C VAL A 34 -3.58 2.16 0.61
N GLY A 35 -4.49 2.76 -0.16
CA GLY A 35 -4.99 2.21 -1.42
C GLY A 35 -3.91 2.04 -2.48
N GLU A 36 -3.31 0.86 -2.53
CA GLU A 36 -2.64 0.35 -3.73
C GLU A 36 -3.74 0.04 -4.75
N THR A 37 -3.70 0.72 -5.89
CA THR A 37 -4.66 0.52 -6.98
C THR A 37 -3.95 -0.18 -8.13
N SER A 38 -4.66 -1.00 -8.89
CA SER A 38 -4.07 -1.71 -10.03
C SER A 38 -4.92 -1.64 -11.28
N VAL A 39 -4.26 -1.82 -12.43
CA VAL A 39 -4.91 -2.06 -13.73
C VAL A 39 -4.27 -3.28 -14.37
N LYS A 40 -5.06 -4.34 -14.56
CA LYS A 40 -4.63 -5.57 -15.23
C LYS A 40 -5.08 -5.56 -16.69
N LYS A 41 -4.17 -5.96 -17.60
CA LYS A 41 -4.44 -6.13 -19.03
C LYS A 41 -3.69 -7.35 -19.56
N GLY A 42 -4.45 -8.39 -19.93
CA GLY A 42 -3.87 -9.68 -20.27
C GLY A 42 -3.13 -10.28 -19.07
N ARG A 43 -1.89 -10.74 -19.30
CA ARG A 43 -1.02 -11.28 -18.25
C ARG A 43 -0.29 -10.23 -17.42
N TYR A 44 -0.39 -8.95 -17.77
CA TYR A 44 0.34 -7.89 -17.08
C TYR A 44 -0.57 -7.08 -16.18
N GLU A 45 -0.06 -6.68 -15.01
CA GLU A 45 -0.74 -5.78 -14.09
C GLU A 45 0.19 -4.64 -13.70
N VAL A 46 -0.35 -3.43 -13.72
CA VAL A 46 0.33 -2.23 -13.23
C VAL A 46 -0.26 -1.89 -11.87
N LEU A 47 0.56 -1.98 -10.82
CA LEU A 47 0.22 -1.54 -9.48
C LEU A 47 0.77 -0.14 -9.28
N TYR A 48 -0.01 0.73 -8.67
CA TYR A 48 0.36 2.12 -8.47
C TYR A 48 -0.19 2.68 -7.16
N SER A 49 0.58 3.59 -6.59
CA SER A 49 0.19 4.37 -5.43
C SER A 49 0.77 5.77 -5.53
N VAL A 50 0.08 6.74 -4.93
CA VAL A 50 0.58 8.11 -4.86
C VAL A 50 0.27 8.68 -3.47
N PHE A 51 1.22 9.41 -2.90
CA PHE A 51 1.09 9.96 -1.56
C PHE A 51 2.07 11.12 -1.31
N ASN A 52 1.82 11.88 -0.25
CA ASN A 52 2.77 12.87 0.27
C ASN A 52 4.00 12.18 0.85
N THR A 53 5.19 12.68 0.53
CA THR A 53 6.47 12.12 1.03
C THR A 53 6.61 12.17 2.55
N THR A 54 5.78 12.95 3.25
CA THR A 54 5.72 12.93 4.72
C THR A 54 5.28 11.59 5.30
N PHE A 55 4.53 10.79 4.53
CA PHE A 55 4.09 9.44 4.92
C PHE A 55 5.20 8.40 4.83
N LEU A 56 6.32 8.70 4.17
CA LEU A 56 7.48 7.81 4.22
C LEU A 56 8.07 7.84 5.63
N GLU A 57 8.49 6.67 6.10
CA GLU A 57 9.38 6.60 7.24
C GLU A 57 10.72 7.29 6.92
N PRO A 58 11.40 7.90 7.91
CA PRO A 58 12.67 8.58 7.69
C PRO A 58 13.73 7.71 6.98
N GLU A 59 13.82 6.44 7.36
CA GLU A 59 14.80 5.50 6.81
C GLU A 59 14.49 5.15 5.36
N THR A 60 13.23 4.86 5.04
CA THR A 60 12.76 4.62 3.67
C THR A 60 13.03 5.81 2.76
N ALA A 61 12.69 7.01 3.21
CA ALA A 61 12.93 8.25 2.47
C ALA A 61 14.42 8.45 2.17
N LYS A 62 15.30 8.15 3.14
CA LYS A 62 16.75 8.18 2.97
C LYS A 62 17.23 7.13 1.97
N ALA A 63 16.75 5.89 2.08
CA ALA A 63 17.14 4.78 1.21
C ALA A 63 16.85 5.08 -0.27
N ILE A 64 15.70 5.70 -0.58
CA ILE A 64 15.32 6.06 -1.95
C ILE A 64 15.78 7.47 -2.38
N GLY A 65 16.42 8.23 -1.49
CA GLY A 65 16.93 9.58 -1.78
C GLY A 65 15.83 10.65 -1.95
N VAL A 66 14.73 10.51 -1.23
CA VAL A 66 13.59 11.44 -1.25
C VAL A 66 13.55 12.24 0.05
N LYS A 67 13.43 13.57 -0.05
CA LYS A 67 13.20 14.41 1.13
C LYS A 67 11.75 14.28 1.56
N ARG A 68 11.50 14.19 2.87
CA ARG A 68 10.15 14.27 3.43
C ARG A 68 9.72 15.73 3.47
N ALA A 69 8.69 16.11 2.72
CA ALA A 69 8.15 17.47 2.68
C ALA A 69 6.66 17.48 2.38
N LYS A 70 5.91 18.40 3.00
CA LYS A 70 4.44 18.50 2.87
C LYS A 70 3.97 18.74 1.44
N ASN A 71 4.76 19.49 0.67
CA ASN A 71 4.47 19.88 -0.71
C ASN A 71 5.14 18.97 -1.76
N LEU A 72 5.64 17.81 -1.35
CA LEU A 72 6.30 16.88 -2.25
C LEU A 72 5.54 15.56 -2.24
N ALA A 73 5.01 15.20 -3.41
CA ALA A 73 4.38 13.91 -3.67
C ALA A 73 5.39 12.91 -4.22
N LEU A 74 5.10 11.64 -4.02
CA LEU A 74 5.75 10.51 -4.64
C LEU A 74 4.69 9.62 -5.28
N ILE A 75 4.89 9.26 -6.55
CA ILE A 75 4.19 8.15 -7.20
C ILE A 75 5.11 6.95 -7.25
N ASN A 76 4.55 5.78 -6.96
CA ASN A 76 5.17 4.49 -7.18
C ASN A 76 4.38 3.75 -8.27
N ILE A 77 5.10 3.16 -9.22
CA ILE A 77 4.57 2.22 -10.21
C ILE A 77 5.40 0.95 -10.14
N SER A 78 4.75 -0.20 -10.04
CA SER A 78 5.36 -1.52 -10.21
C SER A 78 4.53 -2.36 -11.16
N LEU A 79 5.17 -3.36 -11.76
CA LEU A 79 4.52 -4.25 -12.73
C LEU A 79 4.68 -5.69 -12.29
N ARG A 80 3.63 -6.48 -12.52
CA ARG A 80 3.64 -7.93 -12.38
C ARG A 80 3.24 -8.60 -13.68
N GLU A 81 3.89 -9.72 -13.99
CA GLU A 81 3.43 -10.68 -14.99
C GLU A 81 2.83 -11.89 -14.29
N TYR A 82 1.63 -12.27 -14.69
CA TYR A 82 0.94 -13.48 -14.25
C TYR A 82 1.30 -14.65 -15.16
N LEU A 83 1.76 -15.73 -14.56
CA LEU A 83 2.14 -16.96 -15.24
C LEU A 83 0.93 -17.90 -15.41
N VAL A 84 1.10 -18.94 -16.23
CA VAL A 84 0.03 -19.90 -16.56
C VAL A 84 -0.43 -20.69 -15.33
N ASP A 85 0.46 -20.92 -14.37
CA ASP A 85 0.17 -21.61 -13.10
C ASP A 85 -0.58 -20.73 -12.09
N GLY A 86 -0.90 -19.47 -12.44
CA GLY A 86 -1.61 -18.52 -11.60
C GLY A 86 -0.71 -17.71 -10.67
N THR A 87 0.59 -17.99 -10.61
CA THR A 87 1.55 -17.19 -9.86
C THR A 87 1.86 -15.86 -10.57
N SER A 88 2.51 -14.93 -9.87
CA SER A 88 2.96 -13.67 -10.48
C SER A 88 4.41 -13.36 -10.11
N ILE A 89 5.13 -12.77 -11.05
CA ILE A 89 6.52 -12.34 -10.87
C ILE A 89 6.65 -10.84 -11.19
N PRO A 90 7.59 -10.12 -10.56
CA PRO A 90 7.90 -8.74 -10.96
C PRO A 90 8.43 -8.72 -12.40
N VAL A 91 8.03 -7.70 -13.16
CA VAL A 91 8.53 -7.48 -14.54
C VAL A 91 8.95 -6.02 -14.70
N GLY A 92 9.99 -5.76 -15.50
CA GLY A 92 10.42 -4.41 -15.79
C GLY A 92 9.44 -3.65 -16.69
N ALA A 93 9.60 -2.34 -16.78
CA ALA A 93 8.91 -1.49 -17.74
C ALA A 93 9.86 -1.11 -18.87
N LYS A 94 9.52 -1.51 -20.10
CA LYS A 94 10.20 -1.06 -21.33
C LYS A 94 10.06 0.46 -21.51
N LYS A 95 8.91 1.03 -21.13
CA LYS A 95 8.65 2.48 -21.23
C LYS A 95 7.58 2.92 -20.25
N ILE A 96 7.78 4.08 -19.63
CA ILE A 96 6.77 4.77 -18.84
C ILE A 96 6.64 6.20 -19.34
N ASN A 97 5.47 6.52 -19.90
CA ASN A 97 5.08 7.88 -20.25
C ASN A 97 4.00 8.33 -19.28
N ALA A 98 4.33 9.16 -18.30
CA ALA A 98 3.31 9.70 -17.39
C ALA A 98 3.29 11.22 -17.33
N THR A 99 2.11 11.73 -17.05
CA THR A 99 1.85 13.13 -16.76
C THR A 99 1.01 13.25 -15.50
N TRP A 100 1.23 14.33 -14.76
CA TRP A 100 0.27 14.82 -13.79
C TRP A 100 -0.20 16.20 -14.21
N PHE A 101 -1.44 16.52 -13.89
CA PHE A 101 -2.01 17.81 -14.19
C PHE A 101 -3.05 18.23 -13.17
N ASN A 102 -3.14 19.54 -12.98
CA ASN A 102 -4.23 20.20 -12.29
C ASN A 102 -5.04 21.01 -13.32
N LEU A 103 -5.88 21.94 -12.86
CA LEU A 103 -6.67 22.80 -13.75
C LEU A 103 -5.81 23.74 -14.61
N LEU A 104 -4.58 24.06 -14.18
CA LEU A 104 -3.73 25.11 -14.76
C LEU A 104 -2.56 24.55 -15.59
N HIS A 105 -1.98 23.44 -15.17
CA HIS A 105 -0.72 22.93 -15.72
C HIS A 105 -0.79 21.43 -15.97
N LYS A 106 -0.12 20.99 -17.04
CA LYS A 106 0.16 19.57 -17.33
C LYS A 106 1.65 19.34 -17.45
N ASN A 107 2.18 18.50 -16.57
CA ASN A 107 3.61 18.25 -16.42
C ASN A 107 3.93 16.78 -16.70
N LYS A 108 5.06 16.54 -17.37
CA LYS A 108 5.61 15.18 -17.50
C LYS A 108 6.26 14.74 -16.20
N MET A 109 6.20 13.45 -15.91
CA MET A 109 6.95 12.84 -14.82
C MET A 109 8.25 12.23 -15.32
N VAL A 110 9.26 12.27 -14.46
CA VAL A 110 10.54 11.57 -14.68
C VAL A 110 10.66 10.51 -13.60
N PHE A 111 10.73 9.26 -14.02
CA PHE A 111 10.84 8.11 -13.13
C PHE A 111 12.30 7.72 -12.92
N LYS A 112 12.60 7.32 -11.69
CA LYS A 112 13.81 6.60 -11.32
C LYS A 112 13.43 5.15 -11.04
N GLU A 113 14.16 4.23 -11.66
CA GLU A 113 14.05 2.81 -11.36
C GLU A 113 14.80 2.47 -10.07
N VAL A 114 14.18 1.66 -9.23
CA VAL A 114 14.75 1.07 -8.01
C VAL A 114 14.51 -0.43 -8.08
N LYS A 115 15.59 -1.21 -8.04
CA LYS A 115 15.54 -2.67 -8.03
C LYS A 115 15.79 -3.19 -6.62
N GLU A 116 14.90 -4.04 -6.16
CA GLU A 116 15.02 -4.83 -4.94
C GLU A 116 15.03 -6.32 -5.32
N PRO A 117 15.44 -7.23 -4.42
CA PRO A 117 15.53 -8.67 -4.74
C PRO A 117 14.23 -9.25 -5.34
N ASP A 118 13.07 -8.83 -4.83
CA ASP A 118 11.77 -9.39 -5.18
C ASP A 118 10.82 -8.37 -5.85
N ALA A 119 11.31 -7.17 -6.21
CA ALA A 119 10.48 -6.10 -6.76
C ALA A 119 11.24 -5.09 -7.63
N ILE A 120 10.54 -4.48 -8.58
CA ILE A 120 11.04 -3.35 -9.39
C ILE A 120 10.07 -2.20 -9.24
N TYR A 121 10.57 -1.05 -8.77
CA TYR A 121 9.79 0.16 -8.57
C TYR A 121 10.22 1.27 -9.51
N TYR A 122 9.24 1.99 -10.01
CA TYR A 122 9.43 3.23 -10.75
C TYR A 122 8.88 4.37 -9.92
N LEU A 123 9.79 5.18 -9.40
CA LEU A 123 9.47 6.27 -8.49
C LEU A 123 9.60 7.61 -9.20
N ALA A 124 8.57 8.44 -9.15
CA ALA A 124 8.65 9.83 -9.59
C ALA A 124 8.15 10.76 -8.50
N LYS A 125 8.87 11.87 -8.29
CA LYS A 125 8.50 12.92 -7.35
C LYS A 125 7.99 14.14 -8.09
N PHE A 126 6.99 14.81 -7.54
CA PHE A 126 6.48 16.06 -8.08
C PHE A 126 6.01 16.98 -6.95
N LYS A 127 6.03 18.28 -7.22
CA LYS A 127 5.60 19.28 -6.24
C LYS A 127 4.10 19.51 -6.35
N ILE A 128 3.46 19.57 -5.20
CA ILE A 128 2.09 20.05 -5.03
C ILE A 128 2.21 21.52 -4.61
N SER A 129 1.34 22.37 -5.15
CA SER A 129 1.43 23.83 -4.93
C SER A 129 0.43 24.32 -3.90
N ASN A 130 -0.73 23.66 -3.78
CA ASN A 130 -1.83 24.11 -2.92
C ASN A 130 -2.27 23.03 -1.94
N ASP A 131 -2.85 23.46 -0.82
CA ASP A 131 -3.59 22.56 0.05
C ASP A 131 -4.92 22.14 -0.59
N ASN A 132 -5.37 20.93 -0.28
CA ASN A 132 -6.54 20.30 -0.91
C ASN A 132 -6.50 20.29 -2.45
N GLU A 133 -5.30 20.12 -3.03
CA GLU A 133 -5.09 20.17 -4.48
C GLU A 133 -5.47 18.83 -5.13
N LYS A 134 -6.40 18.89 -6.08
CA LYS A 134 -6.76 17.74 -6.91
C LYS A 134 -5.80 17.61 -8.08
N ILE A 135 -5.08 16.50 -8.12
CA ILE A 135 -4.17 16.14 -9.21
C ILE A 135 -4.74 14.95 -9.97
N ILE A 136 -4.76 15.06 -11.31
CA ILE A 136 -5.06 13.95 -12.20
C ILE A 136 -3.74 13.39 -12.71
N ILE A 137 -3.59 12.08 -12.61
CA ILE A 137 -2.43 11.34 -13.10
C ILE A 137 -2.86 10.48 -14.27
N GLU A 138 -2.08 10.51 -15.33
CA GLU A 138 -2.26 9.68 -16.51
C GLU A 138 -0.91 9.10 -16.92
N ALA A 139 -0.81 7.76 -16.90
CA ALA A 139 0.37 7.01 -17.24
C ALA A 139 0.07 5.96 -18.31
N TYR A 140 0.99 5.82 -19.26
CA TYR A 140 1.03 4.75 -20.23
C TYR A 140 2.29 3.93 -19.94
N VAL A 141 2.08 2.72 -19.44
CA VAL A 141 3.14 1.83 -18.97
C VAL A 141 3.22 0.65 -19.93
N THR A 142 4.37 0.47 -20.57
CA THR A 142 4.66 -0.67 -21.45
C THR A 142 5.54 -1.66 -20.68
N PRO A 143 5.02 -2.85 -20.31
CA PRO A 143 5.82 -3.90 -19.70
C PRO A 143 6.93 -4.38 -20.63
N GLU A 144 8.05 -4.85 -20.07
CA GLU A 144 8.99 -5.67 -20.81
C GLU A 144 8.30 -6.94 -21.33
N GLY A 145 8.63 -7.38 -22.53
CA GLY A 145 7.95 -8.50 -23.20
C GLY A 145 6.59 -8.15 -23.83
N SER A 146 6.18 -6.87 -23.84
CA SER A 146 4.99 -6.36 -24.53
C SER A 146 5.29 -5.09 -25.31
N ASP A 147 4.56 -4.86 -26.40
CA ASP A 147 4.52 -3.57 -27.11
C ASP A 147 3.23 -2.79 -26.83
N ALA A 148 2.25 -3.42 -26.18
CA ALA A 148 0.98 -2.79 -25.86
C ALA A 148 1.06 -2.05 -24.52
N PRO A 149 0.87 -0.72 -24.48
CA PRO A 149 0.81 0.01 -23.22
C PRO A 149 -0.48 -0.29 -22.44
N ILE A 150 -0.35 -0.29 -21.12
CA ILE A 150 -1.43 -0.29 -20.15
C ILE A 150 -1.64 1.15 -19.69
N LYS A 151 -2.87 1.63 -19.82
CA LYS A 151 -3.24 2.98 -19.40
C LYS A 151 -3.70 2.95 -17.95
N VAL A 152 -3.08 3.78 -17.13
CA VAL A 152 -3.49 4.09 -15.75
C VAL A 152 -3.93 5.55 -15.73
N LYS A 153 -5.15 5.82 -15.26
CA LYS A 153 -5.65 7.18 -15.08
C LYS A 153 -6.51 7.27 -13.83
N PHE A 154 -6.13 8.16 -12.93
CA PHE A 154 -6.83 8.36 -11.66
C PHE A 154 -6.64 9.80 -11.17
N GLN A 155 -7.40 10.15 -10.13
CA GLN A 155 -7.30 11.45 -9.46
C GLN A 155 -6.96 11.22 -7.98
N HIS A 156 -6.19 12.13 -7.40
CA HIS A 156 -5.83 12.12 -5.99
C HIS A 156 -5.92 13.54 -5.41
N HIS A 157 -6.45 13.66 -4.20
CA HIS A 157 -6.49 14.93 -3.46
C HIS A 157 -5.33 14.94 -2.48
N PHE A 158 -4.48 15.96 -2.58
CA PHE A 158 -3.34 16.15 -1.68
C PHE A 158 -3.62 17.20 -0.63
N TYR A 159 -3.06 16.99 0.56
CA TYR A 159 -3.13 17.93 1.68
C TYR A 159 -1.72 18.33 2.12
N LEU A 160 -1.51 19.60 2.43
CA LEU A 160 -0.23 20.12 2.93
C LEU A 160 -0.16 19.97 4.46
N ASN A 161 -0.22 18.73 4.94
CA ASN A 161 -0.24 18.38 6.38
C ASN A 161 1.13 18.32 7.03
#